data_AF-A0A348NML9-F1
#
_entry.id   AF-A0A348NML9-F1
#
_cell.length_a   1.000
_cell.length_b   1.000
_cell.length_c   1.000
_cell.angle_alpha   90.00
_cell.angle_beta   90.00
_cell.angle_gamma   90.00
#
_symmetry.space_group_name_H-M   'P 1'
#
loop_
_entity.id
_entity.type
_entity.pdbx_description
1 polymer ?
#
loop_
_entity_poly.entity_id
_entity_poly.type
_entity_poly.pdbx_seq_one_letter_code
_entity_poly.pdbx_strand_id
1 'polypeptide(L)'
;MKILAAFDKFKDSMTAVEACAAATTGARQALGSAVHITQAPLTDGGEGFCSILTNATNGFIEIHTVCGPLGADIEAPLGWVNSRALPSAVRERLDLPLG
;
A
#
# COMPACT_ATOMS: atom_id res chain seq x y z
N MET A 1 7.14 -21.74 10.63
CA MET A 1 7.66 -20.38 10.87
C MET A 1 6.74 -19.36 10.22
N LYS A 2 6.51 -18.21 10.85
CA LYS A 2 5.72 -17.09 10.28
C LYS A 2 6.62 -15.87 10.13
N ILE A 3 6.60 -15.22 8.98
CA ILE A 3 7.40 -14.03 8.66
C ILE A 3 6.46 -12.91 8.21
N LEU A 4 6.68 -11.71 8.72
CA LEU A 4 6.04 -10.49 8.24
C LEU A 4 7.06 -9.71 7.42
N ALA A 5 6.84 -9.60 6.11
CA ALA A 5 7.61 -8.72 5.23
C ALA A 5 6.93 -7.34 5.24
N ALA A 6 7.44 -6.43 6.08
CA ALA A 6 6.90 -5.09 6.23
C ALA A 6 7.99 -4.06 5.91
N PHE A 7 8.04 -3.65 4.64
CA PHE A 7 9.05 -2.74 4.11
C PHE A 7 8.43 -1.42 3.68
N ASP A 8 9.15 -0.33 3.89
CA ASP A 8 8.95 0.93 3.18
C ASP A 8 9.71 0.90 1.84
N LYS A 9 9.48 1.91 0.99
CA LYS A 9 10.17 2.06 -0.28
C LYS A 9 11.67 2.25 -0.09
N PHE A 10 12.44 1.72 -1.03
CA PHE A 10 13.85 2.06 -1.17
C PHE A 10 13.92 3.22 -2.16
N LYS A 11 14.12 4.43 -1.63
CA LYS A 11 14.03 5.67 -2.40
C LYS A 11 14.83 5.57 -3.70
N ASP A 12 14.20 5.98 -4.80
CA ASP A 12 14.77 5.98 -6.15
C ASP A 12 15.21 4.60 -6.67
N SER A 13 14.71 3.51 -6.07
CA SER A 13 15.10 2.13 -6.42
C SER A 13 13.92 1.17 -6.50
N MET A 14 13.22 0.94 -5.39
CA MET A 14 12.13 -0.04 -5.31
C MET A 14 10.96 0.51 -4.51
N THR A 15 9.74 0.22 -4.98
CA THR A 15 8.53 0.44 -4.20
C THR A 15 8.47 -0.50 -2.98
N ALA A 16 7.68 -0.14 -1.98
CA ALA A 16 7.44 -0.99 -0.81
C ALA A 16 6.88 -2.38 -1.18
N VAL A 17 6.03 -2.44 -2.22
CA VAL A 17 5.46 -3.70 -2.74
C VAL A 17 6.55 -4.59 -3.32
N GLU A 18 7.45 -4.02 -4.13
CA GLU A 18 8.56 -4.76 -4.72
C GLU A 18 9.55 -5.23 -3.65
N ALA A 19 9.85 -4.41 -2.64
CA ALA A 19 10.70 -4.80 -1.52
C ALA A 19 10.11 -5.99 -0.75
N CYS A 20 8.82 -5.94 -0.44
CA CYS A 20 8.09 -7.07 0.15
C CYS A 20 8.11 -8.32 -0.74
N ALA A 21 8.00 -8.17 -2.07
CA ALA A 21 8.05 -9.28 -3.02
C ALA A 21 9.43 -9.93 -3.11
N ALA A 22 10.49 -9.12 -3.14
CA ALA A 22 11.87 -9.58 -3.13
C ALA A 22 12.19 -10.34 -1.84
N ALA A 23 11.80 -9.80 -0.68
CA ALA A 23 11.99 -10.45 0.62
C ALA A 23 11.24 -11.79 0.71
N THR A 24 9.97 -11.85 0.27
CA THR A 24 9.20 -13.10 0.20
C THR A 24 9.88 -14.14 -0.68
N THR A 25 10.39 -13.72 -1.85
CA THR A 25 11.06 -14.61 -2.80
C THR A 25 12.35 -15.17 -2.20
N GLY A 26 13.22 -14.32 -1.65
CA GLY A 26 14.47 -14.75 -1.02
C GLY A 26 14.24 -15.65 0.20
N ALA A 27 13.26 -15.31 1.04
CA ALA A 27 12.91 -16.13 2.21
C ALA A 27 12.43 -17.54 1.81
N ARG A 28 11.60 -17.66 0.76
CA ARG A 28 11.17 -18.97 0.25
C ARG A 28 12.31 -19.77 -0.36
N GLN A 29 13.26 -19.12 -1.03
CA GLN A 29 14.46 -19.78 -1.57
C GLN A 29 15.35 -20.32 -0.45
N ALA A 30 15.55 -19.55 0.62
CA ALA A 30 16.43 -19.93 1.73
C ALA A 30 15.79 -20.91 2.73
N LEU A 31 14.48 -20.77 3.00
CA LEU A 31 13.78 -21.47 4.08
C LEU A 31 12.76 -22.51 3.58
N GLY A 32 12.59 -22.63 2.26
CA GLY A 32 11.62 -23.51 1.62
C GLY A 32 10.22 -22.91 1.50
N SER A 33 9.37 -23.52 0.67
CA SER A 33 8.02 -23.02 0.36
C SER A 33 7.00 -23.15 1.51
N ALA A 34 7.32 -23.93 2.54
CA ALA A 34 6.43 -24.18 3.69
C ALA A 34 6.38 -23.01 4.69
N VAL A 35 7.27 -22.01 4.57
CA VAL A 35 7.23 -20.80 5.40
C VAL A 35 5.99 -19.96 5.08
N HIS A 36 5.28 -19.53 6.12
CA HIS A 36 4.14 -18.64 5.96
C HIS A 36 4.64 -17.19 6.00
N ILE A 37 4.43 -16.45 4.90
CA ILE A 37 4.89 -15.07 4.78
C ILE A 37 3.68 -14.18 4.50
N THR A 38 3.51 -13.14 5.31
CA THR A 38 2.53 -12.07 5.09
C THR A 38 3.29 -10.85 4.59
N GLN A 39 2.82 -10.24 3.50
CA GLN A 39 3.36 -8.99 3.00
C GLN A 39 2.53 -7.83 3.54
N ALA A 40 3.21 -6.81 4.06
CA ALA A 40 2.60 -5.59 4.55
C ALA A 40 3.44 -4.39 4.06
N PRO A 41 3.34 -4.01 2.77
CA PRO A 41 3.99 -2.80 2.26
C PRO A 41 3.60 -1.60 3.12
N LEU A 42 4.57 -0.78 3.49
CA LEU A 42 4.40 0.38 4.35
C LEU A 42 4.74 1.67 3.60
N THR A 43 4.33 2.79 4.19
CA THR A 43 4.69 4.15 3.76
C THR A 43 4.51 5.10 4.95
N ASP A 44 5.23 6.21 4.92
CA ASP A 44 5.10 7.33 5.87
C ASP A 44 4.04 8.37 5.45
N GLY A 45 3.31 8.12 4.37
CA GLY A 45 2.35 9.07 3.78
C GLY A 45 2.84 9.68 2.45
N GLY A 46 4.07 9.38 2.05
CA GLY A 46 4.60 9.78 0.75
C GLY A 46 4.12 8.92 -0.41
N GLU A 47 5.01 8.72 -1.36
CA GLU A 47 4.78 7.90 -2.56
C GLU A 47 4.30 6.48 -2.19
N GLY A 48 3.32 5.99 -2.94
CA GLY A 48 2.70 4.69 -2.70
C GLY A 48 1.58 4.71 -1.67
N PHE A 49 1.36 5.80 -0.93
CA PHE A 49 0.28 5.88 0.08
C PHE A 49 -1.09 5.57 -0.49
N CYS A 50 -1.46 6.18 -1.62
CA CYS A 50 -2.75 5.96 -2.28
C CYS A 50 -2.99 4.47 -2.56
N SER A 51 -2.03 3.78 -3.19
CA SER A 51 -2.21 2.39 -3.57
C SER A 51 -2.09 1.44 -2.37
N ILE A 52 -1.15 1.69 -1.44
CA ILE A 52 -0.94 0.85 -0.26
C ILE A 52 -2.16 0.85 0.64
N LEU A 53 -2.68 2.03 1.01
CA LEU A 53 -3.85 2.13 1.87
C LEU A 53 -5.10 1.54 1.20
N THR A 54 -5.29 1.84 -0.08
CA THR A 54 -6.46 1.35 -0.82
C THR A 54 -6.45 -0.17 -0.92
N ASN A 55 -5.33 -0.77 -1.28
CA ASN A 55 -5.22 -2.23 -1.39
C ASN A 55 -5.30 -2.92 -0.02
N ALA A 56 -4.70 -2.33 1.02
CA ALA A 56 -4.74 -2.90 2.37
C ALA A 56 -6.15 -2.95 2.98
N THR A 57 -7.06 -2.10 2.50
CA THR A 57 -8.45 -2.03 2.96
C THR A 57 -9.44 -2.71 2.00
N ASN A 58 -8.95 -3.42 0.97
CA ASN A 58 -9.76 -3.95 -0.13
C ASN A 58 -10.65 -2.88 -0.79
N GLY A 59 -10.13 -1.66 -0.90
CA GLY A 59 -10.73 -0.57 -1.64
C GLY A 59 -10.58 -0.72 -3.16
N PHE A 60 -10.82 0.38 -3.89
CA PHE A 60 -10.58 0.43 -5.33
C PHE A 60 -9.90 1.73 -5.74
N ILE A 61 -9.13 1.67 -6.82
CA ILE A 61 -8.44 2.84 -7.40
C ILE A 61 -9.21 3.26 -8.65
N GLU A 62 -9.57 4.53 -8.70
CA GLU A 62 -10.14 5.19 -9.87
C GLU A 62 -9.07 6.09 -10.50
N ILE A 63 -8.95 6.08 -11.83
CA ILE A 63 -7.97 6.88 -12.57
C ILE A 63 -8.70 7.97 -13.34
N HIS A 64 -8.24 9.22 -13.19
CA HIS A 64 -8.77 10.37 -13.93
C HIS A 64 -7.68 11.02 -14.76
N THR A 65 -8.03 11.40 -16.00
CA THR A 65 -7.21 12.32 -16.78
C THR A 65 -7.45 13.74 -16.28
N VAL A 66 -6.39 14.42 -15.86
CA VAL A 66 -6.43 15.79 -15.32
C VAL A 66 -5.32 16.64 -15.94
N CYS A 67 -5.52 17.96 -15.96
CA CYS A 67 -4.49 18.89 -16.42
C CYS A 67 -3.31 18.90 -15.43
N GLY A 68 -2.14 18.50 -15.91
CA GLY A 68 -0.89 18.51 -15.14
C GLY A 68 -0.33 19.92 -14.93
N PRO A 69 0.71 20.06 -14.08
CA PRO A 69 1.27 21.36 -13.70
C PRO A 69 1.90 22.15 -14.88
N LEU A 70 2.19 21.47 -15.99
CA LEU A 70 2.74 22.07 -17.21
C LEU A 70 1.72 22.13 -18.35
N GLY A 71 0.43 21.94 -18.05
CA GLY A 71 -0.68 22.05 -19.01
C GLY A 71 -0.94 20.80 -19.86
N ALA A 72 -0.06 19.80 -19.82
CA ALA A 72 -0.30 18.50 -20.44
C ALA A 72 -1.18 17.62 -19.54
N ASP A 73 -2.06 16.83 -20.14
CA ASP A 73 -2.89 15.87 -19.41
C ASP A 73 -2.04 14.76 -18.77
N ILE A 74 -2.38 14.38 -17.54
CA ILE A 74 -1.77 13.29 -16.78
C ILE A 74 -2.86 12.37 -16.20
N GLU A 75 -2.51 11.12 -15.96
CA GLU A 75 -3.35 10.19 -15.19
C GLU A 75 -3.10 10.37 -13.69
N ALA A 76 -4.17 10.66 -12.93
CA ALA A 76 -4.12 10.83 -11.48
C ALA A 76 -4.99 9.77 -10.80
N PRO A 77 -4.44 8.98 -9.84
CA PRO A 77 -5.19 7.99 -9.11
C PRO A 77 -5.91 8.59 -7.90
N LEU A 78 -7.13 8.11 -7.65
CA LEU A 78 -7.88 8.30 -6.41
C LEU A 78 -8.16 6.95 -5.76
N GLY A 79 -7.81 6.83 -4.48
CA GLY A 79 -8.01 5.64 -3.68
C GLY A 79 -9.28 5.72 -2.84
N TRP A 80 -10.23 4.82 -3.07
CA TRP A 80 -11.48 4.75 -2.34
C TRP A 80 -11.42 3.63 -1.31
N VAL A 81 -11.62 3.97 -0.03
CA VAL A 81 -11.57 3.01 1.09
C VAL A 81 -12.86 3.04 1.89
N ASN A 82 -13.27 1.89 2.41
CA ASN A 82 -14.40 1.82 3.34
C ASN A 82 -13.92 2.27 4.73
N SER A 83 -14.57 3.28 5.32
CA SER A 83 -14.21 3.79 6.65
C SER A 83 -14.18 2.68 7.71
N ARG A 84 -15.10 1.70 7.65
CA ARG A 84 -15.17 0.57 8.59
C ARG A 84 -13.99 -0.38 8.52
N ALA A 85 -13.28 -0.42 7.39
CA ALA A 85 -12.06 -1.21 7.22
C ALA A 85 -10.83 -0.52 7.83
N LEU A 86 -10.95 0.74 8.24
CA LEU A 86 -9.85 1.49 8.86
C LEU A 86 -9.76 1.21 10.38
N PRO A 87 -8.53 1.25 10.94
CA PRO A 87 -8.33 1.16 12.39
C PRO A 87 -9.18 2.19 13.15
N SER A 88 -9.66 1.82 14.36
CA SER A 88 -10.51 2.72 15.17
C SER A 88 -9.84 4.06 15.46
N ALA A 89 -8.53 4.04 15.76
CA ALA A 89 -7.76 5.27 15.99
C ALA A 89 -7.77 6.23 14.78
N VAL A 90 -7.79 5.71 13.55
CA VAL A 90 -7.89 6.52 12.33
C VAL A 90 -9.30 7.10 12.20
N ARG A 91 -10.33 6.26 12.42
CA ARG A 91 -11.73 6.69 12.37
C ARG A 91 -12.05 7.79 13.39
N GLU A 92 -11.59 7.63 14.63
CA GLU A 92 -11.78 8.61 15.70
C GLU A 92 -11.05 9.92 15.40
N ARG A 93 -9.81 9.85 14.90
CA ARG A 93 -9.01 11.05 14.59
C ARG A 93 -9.56 11.86 13.41
N LEU A 94 -10.24 11.21 12.47
CA LEU A 94 -10.80 11.82 11.28
C LEU A 94 -12.32 12.08 11.38
N ASP A 95 -12.93 11.85 12.55
CA ASP A 95 -14.38 11.95 12.80
C ASP A 95 -15.21 11.22 11.74
N LEU A 96 -14.76 10.02 11.34
CA LEU A 96 -15.42 9.26 10.28
C LEU A 96 -16.70 8.61 10.82
N PRO A 97 -17.81 8.66 10.07
CA PRO A 97 -19.07 8.07 10.49
C PRO A 97 -18.90 6.57 10.74
N LEU A 98 -19.36 6.12 11.90
CA LEU A 98 -19.31 4.72 12.31
C LEU A 98 -20.25 3.84 11.49
N GLY A 99 -21.34 4.45 10.98
CA GLY A 99 -22.36 3.83 10.14
C GLY A 99 -23.16 2.76 10.85
#